data_AF-A0A8S0U818-F1
#
_entry.id   AF-A0A8S0U818-F1
#
_cell.length_a   1.000
_cell.length_b   1.000
_cell.length_c   1.000
_cell.angle_alpha   90.00
_cell.angle_beta   90.00
_cell.angle_gamma   90.00
#
_symmetry.space_group_name_H-M   'P 1'
#
loop_
_entity.id
_entity.type
_entity.pdbx_description
1 polymer ?
#
loop_
_entity_poly.entity_id
_entity_poly.type
_entity_poly.pdbx_seq_one_letter_code
_entity_poly.pdbx_strand_id
1 'polypeptide(L)' 'MYLLAGKVKVYIDGQDGFFEIGAGDLVEFPNGMKVTWDVVEAVNKHYNLE' A
#
# COMPACT_ATOMS: atom_id res chain seq x y z
N MET A 1 -8.09 2.88 0.43
CA MET A 1 -7.78 1.72 1.30
C MET A 1 -7.17 2.22 2.60
N TYR A 2 -7.58 1.68 3.73
CA TYR A 2 -7.14 2.10 5.06
C TYR A 2 -6.41 0.95 5.79
N LEU A 3 -5.21 1.19 6.33
CA LEU A 3 -4.46 0.21 7.10
C LEU A 3 -4.84 0.28 8.59
N LEU A 4 -5.38 -0.82 9.12
CA LEU A 4 -5.67 -0.96 10.55
C LEU A 4 -4.42 -1.38 11.35
N ALA A 5 -3.56 -2.19 10.74
CA ALA A 5 -2.33 -2.69 11.33
C ALA A 5 -1.34 -3.10 10.24
N GLY A 6 -0.06 -3.19 10.62
CA GLY A 6 1.03 -3.66 9.77
C GLY A 6 1.88 -2.54 9.16
N LYS A 7 2.85 -2.95 8.35
CA LYS A 7 3.82 -2.08 7.70
C LYS A 7 4.19 -2.65 6.33
N VAL A 8 4.19 -1.79 5.31
CA VAL A 8 4.46 -2.18 3.92
C VAL A 8 5.37 -1.15 3.24
N LYS A 9 6.30 -1.62 2.41
CA LYS A 9 6.98 -0.79 1.40
C LYS A 9 6.29 -0.97 0.06
N VAL A 10 5.89 0.13 -0.56
CA VAL A 10 5.17 0.12 -1.84
C VAL A 10 6.10 0.63 -2.94
N TYR A 11 6.26 -0.19 -3.97
CA TYR A 11 7.05 0.11 -5.16
C TYR A 11 6.11 0.38 -6.33
N ILE A 12 6.31 1.47 -7.04
CA ILE A 12 5.50 1.84 -8.22
C ILE A 12 6.25 1.41 -9.48
N ASP A 13 5.57 0.69 -10.37
CA ASP A 13 6.16 0.24 -11.64
C ASP A 13 6.64 1.45 -12.47
N GLY A 14 7.89 1.40 -12.93
CA GLY A 14 8.53 2.48 -13.69
C GLY A 14 9.00 3.69 -12.86
N GLN A 15 8.96 3.62 -11.52
CA GLN A 15 9.57 4.63 -10.65
C GLN A 15 10.68 4.04 -9.79
N ASP A 16 11.71 4.84 -9.52
CA ASP A 16 12.77 4.46 -8.61
C ASP A 16 12.37 4.72 -7.15
N GLY A 17 12.66 3.75 -6.29
CA GLY A 17 12.42 3.84 -4.85
C GLY A 17 11.10 3.23 -4.39
N PHE A 18 10.75 3.52 -3.14
CA PHE A 18 9.54 3.07 -2.48
C PHE A 18 9.05 4.13 -1.50
N PHE A 19 7.78 4.03 -1.13
CA PHE A 19 7.26 4.73 0.05
C PHE A 19 6.73 3.72 1.06
N GLU A 20 6.72 4.09 2.34
CA GLU A 20 6.21 3.25 3.41
C GLU A 20 4.78 3.66 3.75
N ILE A 21 3.95 2.66 4.05
CA ILE A 21 2.62 2.84 4.63
C ILE A 21 2.47 1.93 5.85
N GLY A 22 1.70 2.38 6.84
CA GLY A 22 1.49 1.68 8.08
C GLY A 22 0.10 1.90 8.68
N ALA A 23 -0.08 1.42 9.91
CA ALA A 23 -1.32 1.56 10.65
C ALA A 23 -1.76 3.04 10.76
N GLY A 24 -3.00 3.32 10.37
CA GLY A 24 -3.58 4.67 10.37
C GLY A 24 -3.52 5.38 9.02
N ASP A 25 -2.76 4.86 8.04
CA ASP A 25 -2.67 5.49 6.73
C ASP A 25 -3.91 5.19 5.86
N LEU A 26 -4.46 6.24 5.27
CA LEU A 26 -5.46 6.18 4.21
C LEU A 26 -4.77 6.45 2.87
N VAL A 27 -4.84 5.48 1.96
CA VAL A 27 -4.11 5.50 0.69
C VAL A 27 -5.05 5.17 -0.46
N GLU A 28 -4.94 5.93 -1.56
CA GLU A 28 -5.67 5.70 -2.80
C GLU A 28 -4.68 5.32 -3.92
N PHE A 29 -5.04 4.29 -4.69
CA PHE A 29 -4.28 3.85 -5.86
C PHE A 29 -5.13 4.10 -7.11
N PRO A 30 -4.69 4.97 -8.04
CA PRO A 30 -5.38 5.21 -9.30
C PRO A 30 -5.58 3.92 -10.11
N ASN A 31 -6.68 3.85 -10.87
CA ASN A 31 -6.92 2.73 -11.76
C ASN A 31 -5.80 2.60 -12.81
N GLY A 32 -5.36 1.37 -13.06
CA GLY A 32 -4.24 1.07 -13.97
C GLY A 32 -2.85 1.25 -13.34
N MET A 33 -2.74 1.79 -12.12
CA MET A 33 -1.47 1.86 -11.41
C MET A 33 -1.04 0.46 -10.96
N LYS A 34 0.17 0.06 -11.36
CA LYS A 34 0.77 -1.20 -10.92
C LYS A 34 1.72 -0.92 -9.77
N VAL A 35 1.50 -1.63 -8.66
CA VAL A 35 2.34 -1.53 -7.48
C VAL A 35 2.72 -2.91 -6.97
N THR A 36 3.94 -3.02 -6.46
CA THR A 36 4.40 -4.20 -5.71
C THR A 36 4.43 -3.86 -4.23
N TRP A 37 3.91 -4.76 -3.42
CA TRP A 37 3.84 -4.64 -1.96
C TRP A 37 4.85 -5.56 -1.32
N ASP A 38 5.87 -4.98 -0.67
CA ASP A 38 6.78 -5.72 0.20
C ASP A 38 6.27 -5.63 1.65
N VAL A 39 5.68 -6.73 2.12
CA VAL A 39 5.01 -6.82 3.42
C VAL A 39 6.05 -7.07 4.51
N VAL A 40 6.36 -6.02 5.28
CA VAL A 40 7.36 -6.05 6.36
C VAL A 40 6.75 -6.59 7.65
N GLU A 41 5.49 -6.23 7.93
CA GLU A 41 4.71 -6.73 9.07
C GLU A 41 3.30 -7.15 8.60
N ALA A 42 2.69 -8.11 9.29
CA ALA A 42 1.37 -8.63 8.93
C ALA A 42 0.32 -7.50 8.85
N VAL A 43 -0.41 -7.46 7.72
CA VAL A 43 -1.33 -6.36 7.41
C VAL A 43 -2.77 -6.74 7.72
N ASN A 44 -3.50 -5.83 8.37
CA ASN A 44 -4.96 -5.82 8.38
C ASN A 44 -5.45 -4.50 7.77
N LYS A 45 -6.40 -4.57 6.84
CA LYS A 45 -6.83 -3.40 6.06
C LYS A 45 -8.28 -3.48 5.64
N HIS A 46 -8.90 -2.31 5.47
CA HIS A 46 -10.17 -2.16 4.77
C HIS A 46 -9.92 -1.59 3.37
N TYR A 47 -10.58 -2.17 2.36
CA TYR A 47 -10.47 -1.73 0.97
C TYR A 47 -11.84 -1.78 0.28
N ASN A 48 -11.99 -0.95 -0.74
CA ASN A 48 -13.10 -0.99 -1.68
C ASN A 48 -12.55 -1.34 -3.06
N LEU A 49 -13.24 -2.21 -3.78
CA LEU A 49 -12.93 -2.63 -5.16
C LEU A 49 -14.05 -2.09 -6.06
N GLU A 50 -14.02 -0.80 -6.34
CA GLU A 50 -14.87 -0.18 -7.37
C GLU A 50 -14.06 0.01 -8.67
#